data_AF-A0A6P4YS52-F1
#
_entry.id   AF-A0A6P4YS52-F1
#
_cell.length_a   1.000
_cell.length_b   1.000
_cell.length_c   1.000
_cell.angle_alpha   90.00
_cell.angle_beta   90.00
_cell.angle_gamma   90.00
#
_symmetry.space_group_name_H-M   'P 1'
#
loop_
_entity.id
_entity.type
_entity.pdbx_description
1 polymer ?
#
loop_
_entity_poly.entity_id
_entity_poly.type
_entity_poly.pdbx_seq_one_letter_code
_entity_poly.pdbx_strand_id
1 'polypeptide(L)'
;MRLTMYTVTSVKGCGGNLTAPSGGPVTSPNYPGNYGNNENCEWAITVPEGSIIRLTFDSFDTEYGYDFLIIYDGASDNAKGMERLTGYYSQIIPVISTSNTMFLWFTSNYWVTSQGFQFSYTSSTAGQCWDPGVPANGIRDNNSNFTSGQTVRYNCMDGYPLRGTANITCQPNGTWSGAQTIIAK
;
A
#
# COMPACT_ATOMS: atom_id res chain seq x y z
N MET A 1 -11.62 -15.11 28.47
CA MET A 1 -11.17 -15.90 27.31
C MET A 1 -10.54 -14.94 26.32
N ARG A 2 -9.21 -14.77 26.34
CA ARG A 2 -8.51 -13.98 25.33
C ARG A 2 -8.37 -14.87 24.10
N LEU A 3 -9.20 -14.64 23.09
CA LEU A 3 -9.00 -15.24 21.78
C LEU A 3 -7.69 -14.66 21.23
N THR A 4 -6.67 -15.49 21.07
CA THR A 4 -5.48 -15.13 20.29
C THR A 4 -5.93 -15.01 18.84
N MET A 5 -6.26 -13.81 18.36
CA MET A 5 -6.46 -13.57 16.93
C MET A 5 -5.08 -13.65 16.25
N TYR A 6 -4.90 -14.60 15.34
CA TYR A 6 -3.71 -14.66 14.51
C TYR A 6 -3.72 -13.45 13.57
N THR A 7 -2.65 -12.65 13.58
CA THR A 7 -2.47 -11.56 12.62
C THR A 7 -2.13 -12.15 11.25
N VAL A 8 -2.97 -11.92 10.25
CA VAL A 8 -2.73 -12.38 8.87
C VAL A 8 -2.04 -11.26 8.10
N THR A 9 -0.83 -11.53 7.60
CA THR A 9 0.03 -10.56 6.90
C THR A 9 0.09 -10.79 5.40
N SER A 10 -0.26 -11.97 4.89
CA SER A 10 -0.29 -12.28 3.46
C SER A 10 -1.29 -13.40 3.21
N VAL A 11 -2.05 -13.27 2.13
CA VAL A 11 -2.94 -14.31 1.62
C VAL A 11 -2.64 -14.49 0.15
N LYS A 12 -2.31 -15.72 -0.25
CA LYS A 12 -2.24 -16.11 -1.66
C LYS A 12 -3.61 -16.62 -2.09
N GLY A 13 -4.16 -16.08 -3.17
CA GLY A 13 -5.43 -16.53 -3.74
C GLY A 13 -6.56 -15.51 -3.63
N CYS A 14 -7.79 -16.01 -3.63
CA CYS A 14 -9.00 -15.19 -3.79
C CYS A 14 -9.56 -14.74 -2.42
N GLY A 15 -9.12 -13.56 -1.96
CA GLY A 15 -9.69 -12.88 -0.79
C GLY A 15 -9.08 -13.24 0.57
N GLY A 16 -9.55 -12.57 1.63
CA GLY A 16 -9.17 -12.83 3.02
C GLY A 16 -9.25 -11.62 3.95
N ASN A 17 -9.18 -11.87 5.26
CA ASN A 17 -9.18 -10.83 6.29
C ASN A 17 -7.74 -10.54 6.75
N LEU A 18 -7.26 -9.33 6.51
CA LEU A 18 -5.91 -8.87 6.80
C LEU A 18 -5.95 -7.93 8.01
N THR A 19 -5.35 -8.37 9.12
CA THR A 19 -5.49 -7.68 10.42
C THR A 19 -4.18 -7.13 10.98
N ALA A 20 -3.07 -7.39 10.30
CA ALA A 20 -1.76 -6.88 10.70
C ALA A 20 -1.62 -5.38 10.34
N PRO A 21 -0.81 -4.59 11.08
CA PRO A 21 -0.51 -3.19 10.75
C PRO A 21 0.16 -3.00 9.39
N SER A 22 0.75 -4.05 8.83
CA SER A 22 1.22 -4.10 7.46
C SER A 22 1.04 -5.51 6.91
N GLY A 23 0.92 -5.61 5.60
CA GLY A 23 0.79 -6.89 4.93
C GLY A 23 1.13 -6.79 3.45
N GLY A 24 1.33 -7.94 2.83
CA GLY A 24 1.84 -8.06 1.48
C GLY A 24 3.08 -8.97 1.39
N PRO A 25 3.40 -9.47 0.20
CA PRO A 25 2.61 -9.32 -1.03
C PRO A 25 1.30 -10.11 -0.95
N VAL A 26 0.21 -9.48 -1.39
CA VAL A 26 -1.10 -10.09 -1.61
C VAL A 26 -1.37 -10.02 -3.10
N THR A 27 -1.80 -11.13 -3.68
CA THR A 27 -1.88 -11.26 -5.13
C THR A 27 -3.28 -11.66 -5.57
N SER A 28 -3.61 -11.32 -6.82
CA SER A 28 -4.71 -12.00 -7.53
C SER A 28 -4.50 -13.52 -7.55
N PRO A 29 -5.57 -14.31 -7.75
CA PRO A 29 -5.45 -15.75 -7.95
C PRO A 29 -4.43 -16.10 -9.04
N ASN A 30 -3.68 -17.19 -8.84
CA ASN A 30 -2.68 -17.74 -9.76
C ASN A 30 -1.45 -16.88 -10.09
N TYR A 31 -1.33 -15.67 -9.53
CA TYR A 31 -0.17 -14.79 -9.75
C TYR A 31 1.16 -15.51 -9.43
N PRO A 32 2.21 -15.38 -10.26
CA PRO A 32 2.38 -14.46 -11.40
C PRO A 32 1.81 -14.97 -12.74
N GLY A 33 1.08 -16.09 -12.74
CA GLY A 33 0.26 -16.51 -13.87
C GLY A 33 -1.05 -15.72 -13.94
N ASN A 34 -1.80 -15.91 -15.02
CA ASN A 34 -3.05 -15.19 -15.21
C ASN A 34 -4.12 -15.60 -14.20
N TYR A 35 -4.90 -14.62 -13.74
CA TYR A 35 -6.09 -14.89 -12.92
C TYR A 35 -7.13 -15.69 -13.72
N GLY A 36 -8.10 -16.31 -13.05
CA GLY A 36 -9.15 -17.11 -13.71
C GLY A 36 -10.29 -16.27 -14.29
N ASN A 37 -11.17 -16.94 -15.03
CA ASN A 37 -12.45 -16.34 -15.44
C ASN A 37 -13.47 -16.44 -14.29
N ASN A 38 -14.37 -15.45 -14.19
CA ASN A 38 -15.43 -15.36 -13.19
C ASN A 38 -14.92 -15.31 -11.74
N GLU A 39 -13.76 -14.69 -11.53
CA GLU A 39 -13.22 -14.47 -10.20
C GLU A 39 -14.13 -13.50 -9.44
N ASN A 40 -14.27 -13.73 -8.14
CA ASN A 40 -15.01 -12.86 -7.23
C ASN A 40 -14.29 -12.87 -5.88
N CYS A 41 -13.28 -12.02 -5.74
CA CYS A 41 -12.35 -12.03 -4.62
C CYS A 41 -12.49 -10.79 -3.77
N GLU A 42 -12.51 -10.98 -2.44
CA GLU A 42 -12.76 -9.91 -1.48
C GLU A 42 -11.68 -9.90 -0.39
N TRP A 43 -11.01 -8.77 -0.21
CA TRP A 43 -10.06 -8.57 0.87
C TRP A 43 -10.55 -7.47 1.81
N ALA A 44 -10.67 -7.79 3.09
CA ALA A 44 -10.97 -6.82 4.14
C ALA A 44 -9.71 -6.54 4.95
N ILE A 45 -9.25 -5.30 4.94
CA ILE A 45 -8.09 -4.84 5.68
C ILE A 45 -8.58 -4.08 6.91
N THR A 46 -8.18 -4.52 8.10
CA THR A 46 -8.45 -3.84 9.36
C THR A 46 -7.16 -3.66 10.13
N VAL A 47 -6.75 -2.42 10.35
CA VAL A 47 -5.53 -2.08 11.11
C VAL A 47 -5.92 -1.48 12.48
N PRO A 48 -4.96 -1.26 13.40
CA PRO A 48 -5.28 -0.70 14.72
C PRO A 48 -6.07 0.62 14.63
N GLU A 49 -7.03 0.80 15.54
CA GLU A 49 -7.84 2.02 15.62
C GLU A 49 -6.97 3.28 15.71
N GLY A 50 -7.43 4.38 15.12
CA GLY A 50 -6.68 5.63 15.02
C GLY A 50 -5.58 5.63 13.95
N SER A 51 -5.43 4.53 13.20
CA SER A 51 -4.54 4.46 12.04
C SER A 51 -5.30 4.62 10.73
N ILE A 52 -4.58 5.00 9.68
CA ILE A 52 -5.03 4.98 8.28
C ILE A 52 -4.21 3.94 7.51
N ILE A 53 -4.73 3.48 6.38
CA ILE A 53 -4.15 2.43 5.53
C ILE A 53 -3.63 3.08 4.25
N ARG A 54 -2.39 2.78 3.87
CA ARG A 54 -1.80 3.10 2.57
C ARG A 54 -1.63 1.81 1.77
N LEU A 55 -2.38 1.72 0.68
CA LEU A 55 -2.31 0.63 -0.28
C LEU A 55 -1.39 1.00 -1.44
N THR A 56 -0.50 0.07 -1.81
CA THR A 56 0.46 0.23 -2.92
C THR A 56 0.45 -1.01 -3.80
N PHE A 57 0.73 -0.82 -5.09
CA PHE A 57 0.79 -1.89 -6.07
C PHE A 57 2.21 -2.02 -6.62
N ASP A 58 2.70 -3.25 -6.66
CA ASP A 58 3.97 -3.58 -7.33
C ASP A 58 3.73 -3.85 -8.83
N SER A 59 2.59 -4.42 -9.18
CA SER A 59 2.16 -4.66 -10.55
C SER A 59 0.64 -4.68 -10.66
N PHE A 60 0.10 -4.23 -11.80
CA PHE A 60 -1.33 -4.31 -12.10
C PHE A 60 -1.58 -4.45 -13.61
N ASP A 61 -2.27 -5.52 -13.99
CA ASP A 61 -2.69 -5.81 -15.36
C ASP A 61 -3.97 -6.68 -15.36
N THR A 62 -5.11 -6.08 -15.71
CA THR A 62 -6.40 -6.78 -15.89
C THR A 62 -6.96 -6.55 -17.30
N GLU A 63 -8.01 -7.27 -17.69
CA GLU A 63 -8.73 -6.97 -18.93
C GLU A 63 -9.33 -5.57 -18.87
N TYR A 64 -8.83 -4.68 -19.74
CA TYR A 64 -9.23 -3.27 -19.76
C TYR A 64 -10.72 -3.10 -20.07
N GLY A 65 -11.43 -2.51 -19.11
CA GLY A 65 -12.85 -2.15 -19.25
C GLY A 65 -13.83 -3.28 -18.92
N TYR A 66 -13.34 -4.45 -18.51
CA TYR A 66 -14.18 -5.62 -18.22
C TYR A 66 -13.90 -6.23 -16.85
N ASP A 67 -12.63 -6.28 -16.46
CA ASP A 67 -12.21 -6.84 -15.17
C ASP A 67 -11.72 -5.72 -14.26
N PHE A 68 -12.23 -5.71 -13.03
CA PHE A 68 -12.11 -4.56 -12.14
C PHE A 68 -11.62 -4.96 -10.76
N LEU A 69 -10.64 -4.20 -10.24
CA LEU A 69 -10.38 -4.11 -8.81
C LEU A 69 -10.97 -2.81 -8.29
N ILE A 70 -11.97 -2.91 -7.41
CA ILE A 70 -12.59 -1.76 -6.75
C ILE A 70 -12.08 -1.67 -5.32
N ILE A 71 -11.71 -0.46 -4.91
CA ILE A 71 -11.16 -0.17 -3.58
C ILE A 71 -12.14 0.76 -2.86
N TYR A 72 -12.54 0.40 -1.65
CA TYR A 72 -13.52 1.10 -0.84
C TYR A 72 -12.92 1.62 0.47
N ASP A 73 -13.31 2.83 0.88
CA ASP A 73 -12.89 3.48 2.11
C ASP A 73 -13.78 3.05 3.29
N GLY A 74 -13.64 1.78 3.69
CA GLY A 74 -14.41 1.21 4.80
C GLY A 74 -14.30 -0.31 4.86
N ALA A 75 -15.13 -0.93 5.70
CA ALA A 75 -15.07 -2.37 5.98
C ALA A 75 -15.78 -3.25 4.93
N SER A 76 -16.53 -2.67 3.99
CA SER A 76 -17.25 -3.41 2.94
C SER A 76 -17.48 -2.55 1.68
N ASP A 77 -18.00 -3.19 0.64
CA ASP A 77 -18.54 -2.63 -0.61
C ASP A 77 -19.65 -1.57 -0.47
N ASN A 78 -20.29 -1.45 0.70
CA ASN A 78 -21.26 -0.40 1.01
C ASN A 78 -20.61 0.95 1.32
N ALA A 79 -19.29 0.96 1.54
CA ALA A 79 -18.55 2.18 1.83
C ALA A 79 -18.32 3.02 0.55
N LYS A 80 -17.71 4.20 0.73
CA LYS A 80 -17.37 5.07 -0.40
C LYS A 80 -16.30 4.39 -1.28
N GLY A 81 -16.59 4.21 -2.56
CA GLY A 81 -15.57 3.82 -3.55
C GLY A 81 -14.48 4.89 -3.68
N MET A 82 -13.21 4.48 -3.56
CA MET A 82 -12.04 5.33 -3.76
C MET A 82 -11.53 5.22 -5.19
N GLU A 83 -11.32 3.99 -5.66
CA GLU A 83 -10.71 3.72 -6.96
C GLU A 83 -11.38 2.53 -7.63
N ARG A 84 -11.42 2.54 -8.96
CA ARG A 84 -11.85 1.41 -9.79
C ARG A 84 -10.80 1.21 -10.89
N LEU A 85 -9.93 0.23 -10.68
CA LEU A 85 -8.77 -0.04 -11.53
C LEU A 85 -9.09 -1.12 -12.56
N THR A 86 -8.61 -0.92 -13.80
CA THR A 86 -8.73 -1.88 -14.90
C THR A 86 -7.64 -1.64 -15.95
N GLY A 87 -7.23 -2.67 -16.68
CA GLY A 87 -6.15 -2.57 -17.68
C GLY A 87 -4.76 -2.63 -17.06
N TYR A 88 -3.76 -2.17 -17.83
CA TYR A 88 -2.37 -2.12 -17.40
C TYR A 88 -2.02 -0.74 -16.79
N TYR A 89 -1.32 -0.75 -15.65
CA TYR A 89 -0.73 0.46 -15.07
C TYR A 89 0.78 0.29 -14.90
N SER A 90 1.56 1.23 -15.42
CA SER A 90 3.01 1.31 -15.18
C SER A 90 3.36 1.84 -13.79
N GLN A 91 2.46 2.61 -13.18
CA GLN A 91 2.54 3.08 -11.80
C GLN A 91 1.14 3.44 -11.30
N ILE A 92 0.82 3.04 -10.06
CA ILE A 92 -0.42 3.44 -9.38
C ILE A 92 -0.06 4.36 -8.22
N ILE A 93 -0.75 5.49 -8.12
CA ILE A 93 -0.61 6.39 -6.97
C ILE A 93 -1.15 5.67 -5.73
N PRO A 94 -0.42 5.65 -4.60
CA PRO A 94 -0.90 4.98 -3.40
C PRO A 94 -2.29 5.44 -2.97
N VAL A 95 -3.18 4.49 -2.68
CA VAL A 95 -4.54 4.78 -2.22
C VAL A 95 -4.52 4.82 -0.70
N ILE A 96 -5.02 5.91 -0.12
CA ILE A 96 -4.98 6.15 1.32
C ILE A 96 -6.40 6.22 1.87
N SER A 97 -6.72 5.35 2.83
CA SER A 97 -8.02 5.38 3.51
C SER A 97 -8.16 6.58 4.46
N THR A 98 -9.38 6.89 4.85
CA THR A 98 -9.69 7.89 5.88
C THR A 98 -9.78 7.28 7.28
N SER A 99 -9.86 5.95 7.37
CA SER A 99 -10.03 5.20 8.62
C SER A 99 -9.10 3.97 8.69
N ASN A 100 -9.23 3.19 9.76
CA ASN A 100 -8.48 1.96 9.97
C ASN A 100 -9.04 0.75 9.21
N THR A 101 -9.97 0.95 8.27
CA THR A 101 -10.56 -0.11 7.44
C THR A 101 -10.51 0.23 5.96
N MET A 102 -10.24 -0.77 5.12
CA MET A 102 -10.26 -0.69 3.66
C MET A 102 -10.74 -2.02 3.08
N PHE A 103 -11.57 -1.98 2.06
CA PHE A 103 -12.13 -3.17 1.41
C PHE A 103 -11.78 -3.18 -0.08
N LEU A 104 -11.33 -4.32 -0.58
CA LEU A 104 -10.95 -4.52 -1.97
C LEU A 104 -11.82 -5.62 -2.57
N TRP A 105 -12.35 -5.38 -3.76
CA TRP A 105 -13.18 -6.34 -4.48
C TRP A 105 -12.72 -6.48 -5.92
N PHE A 106 -12.27 -7.69 -6.28
CA PHE A 106 -11.85 -8.02 -7.63
C PHE A 106 -12.89 -8.91 -8.30
N THR A 107 -13.30 -8.54 -9.51
CA THR A 107 -14.15 -9.36 -10.38
C THR A 107 -13.55 -9.51 -11.78
N SER A 108 -13.73 -10.70 -12.36
CA SER A 108 -13.43 -10.96 -13.78
C SER A 108 -14.62 -11.53 -14.55
N ASN A 109 -14.62 -11.35 -15.86
CA ASN A 109 -15.63 -11.91 -16.76
C ASN A 109 -15.29 -13.36 -17.18
N TYR A 110 -15.96 -13.87 -18.23
CA TYR A 110 -15.87 -15.25 -18.69
C TYR A 110 -14.93 -15.49 -19.89
N TRP A 111 -14.15 -14.50 -20.32
CA TRP A 111 -13.32 -14.58 -21.54
C TRP A 111 -11.83 -14.36 -21.30
N VAL A 112 -11.41 -13.11 -21.17
CA VAL A 112 -10.00 -12.71 -21.27
C VAL A 112 -9.43 -12.54 -19.87
N THR A 113 -8.23 -13.06 -19.68
CA THR A 113 -7.50 -12.96 -18.41
C THR A 113 -6.12 -12.36 -18.67
N SER A 114 -5.63 -11.55 -17.74
CA SER A 114 -4.28 -10.98 -17.72
C SER A 114 -3.49 -11.47 -16.51
N GLN A 115 -2.26 -10.98 -16.32
CA GLN A 115 -1.39 -11.38 -15.22
C GLN A 115 -1.97 -11.07 -13.82
N GLY A 116 -2.89 -10.10 -13.73
CA GLY A 116 -3.52 -9.69 -12.49
C GLY A 116 -2.68 -8.67 -11.74
N PHE A 117 -2.64 -8.77 -10.42
CA PHE A 117 -2.03 -7.73 -9.60
C PHE A 117 -1.36 -8.28 -8.35
N GLN A 118 -0.42 -7.48 -7.83
CA GLN A 118 0.20 -7.67 -6.53
C GLN A 118 0.12 -6.34 -5.77
N PHE A 119 -0.45 -6.37 -4.58
CA PHE A 119 -0.52 -5.21 -3.69
C PHE A 119 0.09 -5.52 -2.32
N SER A 120 0.48 -4.45 -1.65
CA SER A 120 0.89 -4.44 -0.25
C SER A 120 0.22 -3.26 0.44
N TYR A 121 0.12 -3.32 1.77
CA TYR A 121 -0.43 -2.23 2.55
C TYR A 121 0.38 -2.00 3.83
N THR A 122 0.38 -0.75 4.29
CA THR A 122 0.93 -0.36 5.60
C THR A 122 -0.02 0.59 6.31
N SER A 123 -0.01 0.54 7.64
CA SER A 123 -0.75 1.47 8.48
C SER A 123 0.16 2.52 9.11
N SER A 124 -0.38 3.71 9.32
CA SER A 124 0.26 4.77 10.11
C SER A 124 -0.79 5.45 10.97
N THR A 125 -0.42 5.94 12.14
CA THR A 125 -1.35 6.73 12.97
C THR A 125 -1.81 7.96 12.20
N ALA A 126 -3.10 8.29 12.25
CA ALA A 126 -3.65 9.44 11.56
C ALA A 126 -2.91 10.74 11.97
N GLY A 127 -2.46 11.51 10.98
CA GLY A 127 -1.67 12.73 11.19
C GLY A 127 -0.16 12.51 11.38
N GLN A 128 0.34 11.26 11.34
CA GLN A 128 1.76 10.97 11.16
C GLN A 128 2.11 10.88 9.67
N CYS A 129 3.34 11.24 9.32
CA CYS A 129 3.85 11.01 7.97
C CYS A 129 4.15 9.54 7.75
N TRP A 130 3.98 9.07 6.51
CA TRP A 130 4.39 7.73 6.10
C TRP A 130 5.90 7.56 6.23
N ASP A 131 6.37 6.36 6.56
CA ASP A 131 7.81 6.08 6.56
C ASP A 131 8.42 6.48 5.19
N PRO A 132 9.37 7.43 5.15
CA PRO A 132 9.95 7.94 3.90
C PRO A 132 10.95 6.95 3.26
N GLY A 133 11.18 5.80 3.88
CA GLY A 133 12.13 4.78 3.45
C GLY A 133 13.58 5.19 3.65
N VAL A 134 14.48 4.33 3.16
CA VAL A 134 15.91 4.61 3.04
C VAL A 134 16.25 4.67 1.54
N PRO A 135 16.82 5.77 1.04
CA PRO A 135 17.20 5.91 -0.36
C PRO A 135 18.33 4.94 -0.72
N ALA A 136 18.37 4.51 -1.99
CA ALA A 136 19.47 3.68 -2.51
C ALA A 136 20.82 4.38 -2.28
N ASN A 137 21.83 3.60 -1.85
CA ASN A 137 23.18 4.07 -1.49
C ASN A 137 23.21 5.18 -0.41
N GLY A 138 22.11 5.34 0.34
CA GLY A 138 22.02 6.20 1.52
C GLY A 138 21.75 5.41 2.79
N ILE A 139 21.90 6.09 3.92
CA ILE A 139 21.52 5.63 5.25
C ILE A 139 20.61 6.67 5.89
N ARG A 140 19.69 6.22 6.74
CA ARG A 140 18.80 7.07 7.54
C ARG A 140 19.17 6.96 9.01
N ASP A 141 18.92 8.00 9.78
CA ASP A 141 18.93 7.91 11.24
C ASP A 141 17.96 6.83 11.77
N ASN A 142 18.09 6.53 13.06
CA ASN A 142 17.26 5.54 13.74
C ASN A 142 15.93 6.11 14.24
N ASN A 143 15.51 7.29 13.75
CA ASN A 143 14.24 7.88 14.15
C ASN A 143 13.09 7.12 13.46
N SER A 144 12.22 6.51 14.27
CA SER A 144 10.99 5.85 13.82
C SER A 144 9.72 6.61 14.23
N ASN A 145 9.86 7.80 14.83
CA ASN A 145 8.75 8.66 15.20
C ASN A 145 8.48 9.66 14.07
N PHE A 146 7.38 9.48 13.37
CA PHE A 146 6.99 10.30 12.21
C PHE A 146 5.81 11.22 12.51
N THR A 147 5.63 11.63 13.77
CA THR A 147 4.64 12.65 14.12
C THR A 147 4.99 14.01 13.53
N SER A 148 3.97 14.85 13.34
CA SER A 148 4.12 16.23 12.89
C SER A 148 5.20 16.98 13.69
N GLY A 149 6.11 17.64 12.98
CA GLY A 149 7.28 18.35 13.53
C GLY A 149 8.54 17.49 13.71
N GLN A 150 8.44 16.16 13.64
CA GLN A 150 9.63 15.30 13.70
C GLN A 150 10.44 15.39 12.41
N THR A 151 11.75 15.23 12.56
CA THR A 151 12.70 15.29 11.44
C THR A 151 13.43 13.95 11.29
N VAL A 152 13.61 13.54 10.04
CA VAL A 152 14.44 12.41 9.64
C VAL A 152 15.66 12.95 8.93
N ARG A 153 16.84 12.43 9.28
CA ARG A 153 18.11 12.75 8.66
C ARG A 153 18.64 11.58 7.83
N TYR A 154 19.16 11.92 6.65
CA TYR A 154 19.84 11.02 5.74
C TYR A 154 21.30 11.40 5.57
N ASN A 155 22.14 10.38 5.41
CA ASN A 155 23.51 10.49 4.96
C ASN A 155 23.73 9.59 3.74
N CYS A 156 24.77 9.85 2.95
CA CYS A 156 25.16 8.98 1.85
C CYS A 156 26.23 7.98 2.30
N MET A 157 26.29 6.82 1.65
CA MET A 157 27.42 5.91 1.80
C MET A 157 28.69 6.55 1.23
N ASP A 158 29.87 6.07 1.66
CA ASP A 158 31.16 6.59 1.20
C ASP A 158 31.27 6.56 -0.34
N GLY A 159 31.70 7.69 -0.92
CA GLY A 159 31.83 7.84 -2.37
C GLY A 159 30.59 8.36 -3.09
N TYR A 160 29.45 8.48 -2.41
CA TYR A 160 28.21 8.96 -3.02
C TYR A 160 27.86 10.39 -2.59
N PRO A 161 27.60 11.33 -3.53
CA PRO A 161 27.22 12.69 -3.19
C PRO A 161 25.74 12.80 -2.82
N LEU A 162 25.41 13.60 -1.81
CA LEU A 162 24.04 13.96 -1.49
C LEU A 162 23.49 14.93 -2.56
N ARG A 163 22.35 14.58 -3.15
CA ARG A 163 21.53 15.50 -3.96
C ARG A 163 20.22 15.74 -3.24
N GLY A 164 19.91 16.99 -2.88
CA GLY A 164 18.70 17.37 -2.16
C GLY A 164 18.96 17.76 -0.70
N THR A 165 17.92 17.73 0.13
CA THR A 165 17.99 18.07 1.56
C THR A 165 18.33 16.83 2.40
N ALA A 166 19.36 16.92 3.25
CA ALA A 166 19.72 15.84 4.17
C ALA A 166 18.67 15.60 5.26
N ASN A 167 17.80 16.57 5.52
CA ASN A 167 16.78 16.51 6.56
C ASN A 167 15.41 16.77 5.96
N ILE A 168 14.43 15.94 6.31
CA ILE A 168 13.02 16.15 5.98
C ILE A 168 12.21 16.22 7.26
N THR A 169 11.23 17.10 7.32
CA THR A 169 10.37 17.30 8.49
C THR A 169 8.94 16.92 8.15
N CYS A 170 8.30 16.18 9.05
CA CYS A 170 6.91 15.78 8.89
C CYS A 170 5.99 16.97 9.10
N GLN A 171 5.14 17.26 8.13
CA GLN A 171 4.20 18.38 8.17
C GLN A 171 2.84 17.94 8.75
N PRO A 172 2.03 18.88 9.29
CA PRO A 172 0.71 18.56 9.86
C PRO A 172 -0.28 17.90 8.91
N ASN A 173 -0.07 18.02 7.60
CA ASN A 173 -0.87 17.39 6.55
C ASN A 173 -0.43 15.94 6.23
N GLY A 174 0.51 15.37 7.00
CA GLY A 174 1.01 14.00 6.80
C GLY A 174 2.02 13.85 5.66
N THR A 175 2.55 14.94 5.10
CA THR A 175 3.58 14.90 4.06
C THR A 175 4.95 15.36 4.57
N TRP A 176 6.01 14.80 4.00
CA TRP A 176 7.38 15.24 4.28
C TRP A 176 7.74 16.50 3.49
N SER A 177 8.47 17.43 4.12
CA SER A 177 8.87 18.71 3.54
C SER A 177 9.79 18.64 2.30
N GLY A 178 10.32 17.46 1.95
CA GLY A 178 11.35 17.30 0.92
C GLY A 178 11.22 16.03 0.10
N ALA A 179 10.00 15.62 -0.28
CA ALA A 179 9.67 14.33 -0.90
C ALA A 179 10.35 13.98 -2.26
N GLN A 180 11.37 14.72 -2.70
CA GLN A 180 12.17 14.36 -3.88
C GLN A 180 13.66 14.58 -3.65
N THR A 181 14.43 13.63 -4.20
CA THR A 181 15.88 13.55 -4.26
C THR A 181 16.58 13.28 -2.93
N ILE A 182 16.76 11.99 -2.65
CA ILE A 182 18.08 11.48 -2.29
C ILE A 182 18.37 10.36 -3.27
N ILE A 183 19.17 10.68 -4.28
CA ILE A 183 19.77 9.68 -5.15
C ILE A 183 21.25 9.72 -4.81
N ALA A 184 21.72 8.77 -4.00
CA ALA A 184 23.14 8.46 -3.98
C ALA A 184 23.38 7.62 -5.25
N LYS A 185 23.96 8.25 -6.27
CA LYS A 185 24.29 7.64 -7.57
C LYS A 185 25.76 7.35 -7.67
#